data_AF-A0A955ARI3-F1
#
_entry.id   AF-A0A955ARI3-F1
#
_cell.length_a   1.000
_cell.length_b   1.000
_cell.length_c   1.000
_cell.angle_alpha   90.00
_cell.angle_beta   90.00
_cell.angle_gamma   90.00
#
_symmetry.space_group_name_H-M   'P 1'
#
loop_
_entity.id
_entity.type
_entity.pdbx_description
1 polymer ?
#
loop_
_entity_poly.entity_id
_entity_poly.type
_entity_poly.pdbx_seq_one_letter_code
_entity_poly.pdbx_strand_id
1 'polypeptide(L)'
;MWAYIFRKLIYNIPIYLTIIFLVMVCLRVRDPAVMFLGKNATQEDLVVARQKVGLDRPLYVQYMRFLTTLDWNSESWRQPGRTVGDIIRSSVVPSVSLTLPALVLTSFISICVGLISAFFRGRAVDQTLVL
;
A
#
# COMPACT_ATOMS: atom_id res chain seq x y z
N MET A 1 14.25 7.51 24.37
CA MET A 1 13.14 6.96 23.57
C MET A 1 12.62 7.92 22.49
N TRP A 2 12.30 9.18 22.80
CA TRP A 2 11.83 10.16 21.80
C TRP A 2 12.78 10.40 20.62
N ALA A 3 14.07 10.60 20.87
CA ALA A 3 15.08 10.74 19.80
C ALA A 3 15.15 9.52 18.86
N TYR A 4 14.90 8.32 19.38
CA TYR A 4 14.84 7.10 18.58
C TYR A 4 13.59 7.06 17.69
N ILE A 5 12.43 7.47 18.21
CA ILE A 5 11.18 7.56 17.43
C ILE A 5 11.36 8.57 16.29
N PHE A 6 11.90 9.75 16.57
CA PHE A 6 12.16 10.78 15.54
C PHE A 6 13.16 10.29 14.48
N ARG A 7 14.27 9.68 14.90
CA ARG A 7 15.25 9.11 13.95
C ARG A 7 14.61 8.05 13.06
N LYS A 8 13.76 7.20 13.63
CA LYS A 8 13.05 6.16 12.89
C LYS A 8 12.02 6.76 11.92
N LEU A 9 11.28 7.80 12.32
CA LEU A 9 10.36 8.50 11.42
C LEU A 9 11.11 9.07 10.20
N ILE A 10 12.19 9.81 10.45
CA ILE A 10 13.00 10.43 9.40
C ILE A 10 13.56 9.37 8.44
N TYR A 11 14.03 8.24 8.95
CA TYR A 11 14.55 7.15 8.13
C TYR A 11 13.47 6.51 7.23
N ASN A 12 12.21 6.51 7.65
CA ASN A 12 11.12 5.95 6.85
C ASN A 12 10.59 6.91 5.78
N ILE A 13 10.78 8.23 5.92
CA ILE A 13 10.36 9.21 4.92
C ILE A 13 10.87 8.88 3.50
N PRO A 14 12.19 8.67 3.26
CA PRO A 14 12.68 8.36 1.91
C PRO A 14 12.13 7.02 1.37
N ILE A 15 11.85 6.06 2.26
CA ILE A 15 11.25 4.78 1.89
C ILE A 15 9.84 5.01 1.34
N TYR A 16 8.99 5.75 2.07
CA TYR A 16 7.63 6.06 1.62
C TYR A 16 7.63 6.87 0.33
N LEU A 17 8.49 7.90 0.23
CA LEU A 17 8.61 8.70 -0.98
C LEU A 17 8.96 7.84 -2.21
N THR A 18 9.89 6.91 -2.05
CA THR A 18 10.30 5.97 -3.10
C THR A 18 9.17 5.03 -3.49
N ILE A 19 8.45 4.48 -2.51
CA ILE A 19 7.31 3.57 -2.77
C ILE A 19 6.21 4.31 -3.53
N ILE A 20 5.83 5.52 -3.10
CA ILE A 20 4.80 6.32 -3.79
C ILE A 20 5.23 6.60 -5.23
N PHE A 21 6.49 6.96 -5.44
CA PHE A 21 7.04 7.21 -6.77
C PHE A 21 6.97 5.95 -7.65
N LEU A 22 7.43 4.80 -7.13
CA LEU A 22 7.35 3.52 -7.83
C LEU A 22 5.92 3.13 -8.19
N VAL A 23 4.97 3.33 -7.27
CA VAL A 23 3.55 3.06 -7.54
C VAL A 23 3.03 3.96 -8.66
N MET A 24 3.35 5.26 -8.67
CA MET A 24 2.95 6.15 -9.77
C MET A 24 3.56 5.73 -11.12
N VAL A 25 4.83 5.31 -11.13
CA VAL A 25 5.49 4.80 -12.35
C VAL A 25 4.79 3.53 -12.83
N CYS A 26 4.55 2.56 -11.95
CA CYS A 26 3.85 1.32 -12.27
C CYS A 26 2.43 1.58 -12.78
N LEU A 27 1.69 2.52 -12.18
CA LEU A 27 0.36 2.90 -12.64
C LEU A 27 0.38 3.56 -14.02
N ARG A 28 1.47 4.23 -14.41
CA ARG A 28 1.60 4.84 -15.74
C ARG A 28 1.88 3.83 -16.85
N VAL A 29 2.35 2.62 -16.51
CA VAL A 29 2.57 1.54 -17.50
C VAL A 29 1.26 1.12 -18.16
N ARG A 30 0.14 1.15 -17.44
CA ARG A 30 -1.22 0.98 -18.00
C ARG A 30 -1.91 2.34 -18.00
N ASP A 31 -2.18 2.90 -19.18
CA ASP A 31 -2.78 4.23 -19.27
C ASP A 31 -4.03 4.38 -18.37
N PRO A 32 -3.95 5.20 -17.29
CA PRO A 32 -5.05 5.38 -16.35
C PRO A 32 -6.32 5.91 -17.01
N ALA A 33 -6.20 6.67 -18.10
CA ALA A 33 -7.35 7.20 -18.83
C ALA A 33 -8.20 6.08 -19.44
N VAL A 34 -7.56 4.99 -19.89
CA VAL A 34 -8.25 3.81 -20.43
C VAL A 34 -8.97 3.04 -19.33
N MET A 35 -8.43 3.01 -18.10
CA MET A 35 -9.16 2.45 -16.96
C MET A 35 -10.39 3.28 -16.60
N PHE A 36 -10.29 4.61 -16.72
CA PHE A 36 -11.37 5.53 -16.33
C PHE A 36 -12.54 5.52 -17.32
N LEU A 37 -12.26 5.54 -18.63
CA LEU A 37 -13.30 5.56 -19.67
C LEU A 37 -13.81 4.17 -20.09
N GLY A 38 -13.10 3.09 -19.73
CA GLY A 38 -13.44 1.74 -20.14
C GLY A 38 -13.15 1.46 -21.62
N LYS A 39 -13.62 0.30 -22.11
CA LYS A 39 -13.29 -0.22 -23.46
C LYS A 39 -13.96 0.54 -24.63
N ASN A 40 -14.92 1.42 -24.35
CA ASN A 40 -15.72 2.10 -25.38
C ASN A 40 -15.33 3.59 -25.56
N ALA A 41 -14.15 3.99 -25.08
CA ALA A 41 -13.69 5.37 -25.15
C ALA A 41 -13.31 5.76 -26.58
N THR A 42 -13.85 6.87 -27.09
CA THR A 42 -13.38 7.48 -28.34
C THR A 42 -11.99 8.07 -28.14
N GLN A 43 -11.17 8.17 -29.18
CA GLN A 43 -9.84 8.79 -29.06
C GLN A 43 -9.91 10.25 -28.56
N GLU A 44 -10.97 10.98 -28.91
CA GLU A 44 -11.23 12.33 -28.43
C GLU A 44 -11.49 12.37 -26.91
N ASP A 45 -12.30 11.44 -26.40
CA ASP A 45 -12.61 11.34 -24.97
C ASP A 45 -11.37 11.01 -24.13
N LEU A 46 -10.46 10.18 -24.68
CA LEU A 46 -9.18 9.86 -24.04
C LEU A 46 -8.28 11.08 -23.89
N VAL A 47 -8.18 11.93 -24.91
CA VAL A 47 -7.38 13.16 -24.86
C VAL A 47 -7.96 14.13 -23.83
N VAL A 48 -9.28 14.32 -23.83
CA VAL A 48 -9.96 15.20 -22.86
C VAL A 48 -9.79 14.68 -21.43
N ALA A 49 -9.88 13.36 -21.21
CA ALA A 49 -9.68 12.78 -19.89
C ALA A 49 -8.22 12.88 -19.41
N ARG A 50 -7.23 12.67 -20.29
CA ARG A 50 -5.81 12.85 -19.95
C ARG A 50 -5.51 14.28 -19.51
N GLN A 51 -6.11 15.27 -20.16
CA GLN A 51 -5.96 16.68 -19.79
C GLN A 51 -6.63 16.99 -18.45
N LYS A 52 -7.86 16.49 -18.22
CA LYS A 52 -8.60 16.70 -16.95
C LYS A 52 -7.86 16.12 -15.74
N VAL A 53 -7.29 14.93 -15.88
CA VAL A 53 -6.55 14.26 -14.79
C VAL A 53 -5.09 14.75 -14.72
N GLY A 54 -4.62 15.50 -15.71
CA GLY A 54 -3.27 16.04 -15.76
C GLY A 54 -2.21 14.99 -16.11
N LEU A 55 -2.60 13.89 -16.76
CA LEU A 55 -1.72 12.82 -17.23
C LEU A 55 -0.70 13.31 -18.26
N ASP A 56 -1.01 14.40 -18.98
CA ASP A 56 -0.10 15.04 -19.95
C ASP A 56 1.09 15.76 -19.29
N ARG A 57 1.04 16.00 -17.98
CA ARG A 57 2.16 16.65 -17.27
C ARG A 57 3.30 15.66 -17.00
N PRO A 58 4.56 16.13 -16.93
CA PRO A 58 5.68 15.27 -16.60
C PRO A 58 5.52 14.66 -15.18
N LEU A 59 6.06 13.45 -15.00
CA LEU A 59 5.88 12.63 -13.79
C LEU A 59 6.22 13.39 -12.50
N TYR A 60 7.29 14.18 -12.49
CA TYR A 60 7.70 14.93 -11.31
C TYR A 60 6.65 15.97 -10.87
N VAL A 61 5.93 16.60 -11.81
CA VAL A 61 4.87 17.57 -11.50
C VAL A 61 3.66 16.87 -10.89
N GLN A 62 3.29 15.70 -11.42
CA GLN A 62 2.19 14.90 -10.87
C GLN A 62 2.53 14.40 -9.47
N TYR A 63 3.77 13.95 -9.26
CA TYR A 63 4.25 13.49 -7.97
C TYR A 63 4.26 14.60 -6.92
N MET A 64 4.80 15.78 -7.25
CA MET A 64 4.81 16.92 -6.32
C MET A 64 3.39 17.38 -6.00
N ARG A 65 2.50 17.45 -7.00
CA ARG A 65 1.08 17.77 -6.78
C ARG A 65 0.41 16.76 -5.85
N PHE A 66 0.68 15.46 -6.04
CA PHE A 66 0.15 14.41 -5.19
C PHE A 66 0.59 14.60 -3.73
N LEU A 67 1.88 14.85 -3.49
CA LEU A 67 2.43 15.09 -2.15
C LEU A 67 1.84 16.33 -1.47
N THR A 68 1.57 17.40 -2.22
CA THR A 68 1.08 18.67 -1.65
C THR A 68 -0.43 18.71 -1.42
N THR A 69 -1.21 18.04 -2.26
CA THR A 69 -2.68 18.15 -2.22
C THR A 69 -3.31 17.06 -1.35
N LEU A 70 -2.73 15.84 -1.35
CA LEU A 70 -3.18 14.71 -0.54
C LEU A 70 -4.72 14.59 -0.39
N ASP A 71 -5.43 14.55 -1.52
CA ASP A 71 -6.90 14.64 -1.54
C ASP A 71 -7.57 13.28 -1.37
N TRP A 72 -8.13 13.03 -0.19
CA TRP A 72 -8.87 11.80 0.11
C TRP A 72 -10.28 11.80 -0.48
N ASN A 73 -10.81 12.95 -0.91
CA ASN A 73 -12.12 13.08 -1.51
C ASN A 73 -12.09 12.91 -3.03
N SER A 74 -10.91 12.72 -3.61
CA SER A 74 -10.77 12.43 -5.04
C SER A 74 -11.41 11.09 -5.40
N GLU A 75 -11.94 11.00 -6.63
CA GLU A 75 -12.49 9.75 -7.14
C GLU A 75 -11.40 8.72 -7.42
N SER A 76 -11.71 7.46 -7.10
CA SER A 76 -10.82 6.34 -7.37
C SER A 76 -10.70 6.04 -8.85
N TRP A 77 -9.46 5.92 -9.35
CA TRP A 77 -9.18 5.56 -10.74
C TRP A 77 -9.67 4.14 -11.11
N ARG A 78 -9.90 3.28 -10.11
CA ARG A 78 -10.34 1.89 -10.31
C ARG A 78 -11.83 1.70 -10.08
N GLN A 79 -12.46 2.54 -9.26
CA GLN A 79 -13.88 2.43 -8.89
C GLN A 79 -14.54 3.79 -9.11
N PRO A 80 -15.03 4.07 -10.34
CA PRO A 80 -15.73 5.31 -10.64
C PRO A 80 -16.90 5.54 -9.68
N GLY A 81 -17.09 6.79 -9.22
CA GLY A 81 -18.17 7.15 -8.29
C GLY A 81 -17.91 6.84 -6.81
N ARG A 82 -16.74 6.30 -6.45
CA ARG A 82 -16.31 6.17 -5.04
C ARG A 82 -15.10 7.03 -4.73
N THR A 83 -15.15 7.73 -3.61
CA THR A 83 -14.01 8.50 -3.12
C THR A 83 -12.93 7.56 -2.57
N VAL A 84 -11.67 7.98 -2.65
CA VAL A 84 -10.54 7.24 -2.09
C VAL A 84 -10.73 7.03 -0.58
N GLY A 85 -11.20 8.04 0.15
CA GLY A 85 -11.46 7.99 1.59
C GLY A 85 -12.47 6.92 1.98
N ASP A 86 -13.57 6.78 1.22
CA ASP A 86 -14.58 5.75 1.47
C ASP A 86 -14.05 4.34 1.21
N ILE A 87 -13.20 4.18 0.19
CA ILE A 87 -12.55 2.90 -0.12
C ILE A 87 -11.60 2.53 1.02
N ILE A 88 -10.76 3.46 1.48
CA ILE A 88 -9.86 3.22 2.61
C ILE A 88 -10.67 2.80 3.84
N ARG A 89 -11.70 3.57 4.20
CA ARG A 89 -12.53 3.31 5.38
C ARG A 89 -13.24 1.96 5.31
N SER A 90 -13.81 1.63 4.16
CA SER A 90 -14.48 0.33 3.95
C SER A 90 -13.51 -0.85 3.93
N SER A 91 -12.23 -0.62 3.62
CA SER A 91 -11.19 -1.66 3.60
C SER A 91 -10.59 -1.96 4.98
N VAL A 92 -10.80 -1.09 5.98
CA VAL A 92 -10.27 -1.29 7.34
C VAL A 92 -10.88 -2.54 7.98
N VAL A 93 -12.21 -2.68 7.94
CA VAL A 93 -12.92 -3.77 8.65
C VAL A 93 -12.48 -5.15 8.14
N PRO A 94 -12.45 -5.44 6.82
CA PRO A 94 -11.98 -6.74 6.32
C PRO A 94 -10.51 -7.02 6.65
N SER A 95 -9.66 -5.99 6.60
CA SER A 95 -8.22 -6.16 6.90
C SER A 95 -8.01 -6.53 8.36
N VAL A 96 -8.72 -5.87 9.27
CA VAL A 96 -8.65 -6.13 10.72
C VAL A 96 -9.24 -7.49 11.05
N SER A 97 -10.36 -7.88 10.42
CA SER A 97 -10.99 -9.18 10.67
C SER A 97 -10.14 -10.37 10.23
N LEU A 98 -9.23 -10.18 9.26
CA LEU A 98 -8.25 -11.19 8.86
C LEU A 98 -6.97 -11.14 9.70
N THR A 99 -6.47 -9.93 9.98
CA THR A 99 -5.19 -9.74 10.67
C THR A 99 -5.27 -10.15 12.14
N LEU A 100 -6.36 -9.83 12.85
CA LEU A 100 -6.48 -10.14 14.27
C LEU A 100 -6.48 -11.64 14.56
N PRO A 101 -7.30 -12.50 13.90
CA PRO A 101 -7.24 -13.94 14.13
C PRO A 101 -5.89 -14.54 13.73
N ALA A 102 -5.32 -14.09 12.61
CA ALA A 102 -4.01 -14.55 12.16
C ALA A 102 -2.92 -14.21 13.18
N LEU A 103 -2.94 -13.00 13.75
CA LEU A 103 -2.02 -12.58 14.80
C LEU A 103 -2.14 -13.48 16.04
N VAL A 104 -3.38 -13.75 16.49
CA VAL A 104 -3.64 -14.60 17.68
C VAL A 104 -3.15 -16.02 17.44
N LEU A 105 -3.53 -16.64 16.32
CA LEU A 105 -3.12 -18.00 15.96
C LEU A 105 -1.60 -18.11 15.81
N THR A 106 -0.99 -17.18 15.07
CA THR A 106 0.46 -17.20 14.84
C THR A 106 1.24 -16.97 16.13
N SER A 107 0.77 -16.05 16.98
CA SER A 107 1.39 -15.81 18.29
C SER A 107 1.29 -17.04 19.18
N PHE A 108 0.11 -17.68 19.22
CA PHE A 108 -0.08 -18.89 20.00
C PHE A 108 0.84 -20.02 19.53
N ILE A 109 0.89 -20.29 18.22
CA ILE A 109 1.79 -21.29 17.63
C ILE A 109 3.25 -20.94 17.91
N SER A 110 3.65 -19.67 17.73
CA SER A 110 5.03 -19.22 17.96
C SER A 110 5.45 -19.39 19.42
N ILE A 111 4.54 -19.14 20.37
CA ILE A 111 4.79 -19.36 21.80
C ILE A 111 4.92 -20.85 22.08
N CYS A 112 4.02 -21.70 21.56
CA CYS A 112 4.12 -23.15 21.74
C CYS A 112 5.44 -23.72 21.18
N VAL A 113 5.78 -23.33 19.95
CA VAL A 113 7.04 -23.74 19.29
C VAL A 113 8.25 -23.24 20.09
N GLY A 114 8.23 -21.97 20.53
CA GLY A 114 9.29 -21.40 21.35
C GLY A 114 9.47 -22.10 22.69
N LEU A 115 8.38 -22.50 23.36
CA LEU A 115 8.42 -23.28 24.59
C LEU A 115 8.99 -24.69 24.35
N ILE A 116 8.56 -25.38 23.29
CA ILE A 116 9.06 -26.72 22.94
C ILE A 116 10.57 -26.67 22.65
N SER A 117 11.04 -25.70 21.86
CA SER A 117 12.47 -25.48 21.60
C SER A 117 13.23 -25.18 22.91
N ALA A 118 12.66 -24.38 23.82
CA ALA A 118 13.27 -24.11 25.12
C ALA A 118 13.37 -25.34 26.04
N PHE A 119 12.38 -26.25 26.02
CA PHE A 119 12.40 -27.48 26.82
C PHE A 119 13.31 -28.56 26.24
N PHE A 120 13.44 -28.67 24.91
CA PHE A 120 14.28 -29.65 24.21
C PHE A 120 15.63 -29.08 23.77
N ARG A 121 16.07 -28.01 24.44
CA ARG A 121 17.30 -27.27 24.16
C ARG A 121 18.50 -28.21 24.04
N GLY A 122 19.12 -28.26 22.85
CA GLY A 122 20.27 -29.12 22.55
C GLY A 122 19.96 -30.54 22.02
N ARG A 123 18.70 -30.90 21.75
CA ARG A 123 18.34 -32.13 21.00
C ARG A 123 18.07 -31.83 19.51
N ALA A 124 18.00 -32.88 18.69
CA ALA A 124 17.75 -32.78 17.24
C ALA A 124 16.48 -31.96 16.88
N VAL A 125 15.48 -31.92 17.75
CA VAL A 125 14.23 -31.13 17.57
C VAL A 125 14.47 -29.62 17.67
N ASP A 126 15.45 -29.19 18.46
CA ASP A 126 15.86 -27.78 18.59
C ASP A 126 16.73 -27.36 17.40
N GLN A 127 17.64 -28.23 16.95
CA GLN A 127 18.52 -27.95 15.80
C GLN A 127 17.77 -27.83 14.47
N THR A 128 16.68 -28.58 14.24
CA THR A 128 15.89 -28.47 12.99
C THR A 128 14.89 -27.32 12.97
N LEU A 129 14.52 -26.76 14.13
CA LEU A 129 13.58 -25.63 14.24
C LEU A 129 14.27 -24.27 14.25
N VAL A 130 15.56 -24.22 14.61
CA VAL A 130 16.35 -22.99 14.73
C VAL A 130 17.23 -22.71 13.49
N LEU A 131 17.53 -23.73 12.68
CA LEU A 131 18.18 -23.60 11.36
C LEU A 131 17.19 -23.10 10.30
#